data_AF-A0A317JBS0-F1
#
_entry.id   AF-A0A317JBS0-F1
#
_cell.length_a   1.000
_cell.length_b   1.000
_cell.length_c   1.000
_cell.angle_alpha   90.00
_cell.angle_beta   90.00
_cell.angle_gamma   90.00
#
_symmetry.space_group_name_H-M   'P 1'
#
loop_
_entity.id
_entity.type
_entity.pdbx_description
1 polymer ?
#
loop_
_entity_poly.entity_id
_entity_poly.type
_entity_poly.pdbx_seq_one_letter_code
_entity_poly.pdbx_strand_id
1 'polypeptide(L)'
;MKSISRIWFPMVALAGLVIPILVLHAQGGRAGSLAKNVAPPTSPVTGNAATGKGLYYSFGCYACHGYNGETGARPFVGRWGNLSTEQAFITFLRGRANVAPLTPSTSMPNFGEASLPDKQAKDIYAYIRTFKSSAPDVKDIPAFNAILEGAKQRKE
;
A
#
# COMPACT_ATOMS: atom_id res chain seq x y z
N MET A 1 -62.02 35.01 -48.60
CA MET A 1 -62.01 33.61 -49.08
C MET A 1 -60.56 33.18 -49.22
N LYS A 2 -60.18 32.08 -48.55
CA LYS A 2 -59.04 31.15 -48.75
C LYS A 2 -57.71 31.67 -49.36
N SER A 3 -56.66 31.57 -48.53
CA SER A 3 -55.41 30.79 -48.74
C SER A 3 -54.54 31.09 -49.97
N ILE A 4 -53.23 31.28 -49.75
CA ILE A 4 -52.19 30.28 -50.07
C ILE A 4 -50.82 30.82 -49.62
N SER A 5 -50.17 30.03 -48.77
CA SER A 5 -48.80 30.17 -48.29
C SER A 5 -47.77 29.82 -49.36
N ARG A 6 -46.64 30.53 -49.43
CA ARG A 6 -45.38 29.96 -49.93
C ARG A 6 -44.21 30.39 -49.05
N ILE A 7 -43.63 29.36 -48.45
CA ILE A 7 -42.45 29.32 -47.59
C ILE A 7 -41.20 29.51 -48.46
N TRP A 8 -40.26 30.35 -48.03
CA TRP A 8 -38.92 30.40 -48.59
C TRP A 8 -37.91 30.32 -47.43
N PHE A 9 -37.21 29.19 -47.35
CA PHE A 9 -36.09 28.96 -46.42
C PHE A 9 -34.82 29.57 -47.01
N PRO A 10 -34.15 30.53 -46.35
CA PRO A 10 -32.80 30.92 -46.74
C PRO A 10 -31.77 29.91 -46.20
N MET A 11 -30.84 29.52 -47.08
CA MET A 11 -29.64 28.75 -46.77
C MET A 11 -28.85 29.39 -45.63
N VAL A 12 -28.63 28.63 -44.55
CA VAL A 12 -27.64 28.99 -43.53
C VAL A 12 -26.32 28.30 -43.89
N ALA A 13 -25.33 29.11 -44.23
CA ALA A 13 -23.96 28.69 -44.46
C ALA A 13 -23.30 28.27 -43.13
N LEU A 14 -22.83 27.02 -43.04
CA LEU A 14 -22.01 26.52 -41.94
C LEU A 14 -20.56 26.96 -42.14
N ALA A 15 -20.16 28.02 -41.43
CA ALA A 15 -18.76 28.38 -41.28
C ALA A 15 -18.07 27.40 -40.31
N GLY A 16 -17.16 26.57 -40.84
CA GLY A 16 -16.35 25.64 -40.08
C GLY A 16 -15.31 26.38 -39.22
N LEU A 17 -15.43 26.26 -37.90
CA LEU A 17 -14.48 26.81 -36.94
C LEU A 17 -13.51 25.70 -36.54
N VAL A 18 -12.34 25.67 -37.18
CA VAL A 18 -11.23 24.78 -36.82
C VAL A 18 -10.51 25.34 -35.59
N ILE A 19 -10.72 24.70 -34.44
CA ILE A 19 -9.98 24.97 -33.20
C ILE A 19 -8.73 24.09 -33.19
N PRO A 20 -7.50 24.64 -33.14
CA PRO A 20 -6.31 23.81 -32.94
C PRO A 20 -6.29 23.29 -31.49
N ILE A 21 -6.46 21.98 -31.33
CA ILE A 21 -6.31 21.28 -30.04
C ILE A 21 -4.81 21.24 -29.71
N LEU A 22 -4.38 22.14 -28.83
CA LEU A 22 -3.04 22.10 -28.24
C LEU A 22 -3.00 20.94 -27.23
N VAL A 23 -2.56 19.76 -27.68
CA VAL A 23 -2.38 18.60 -26.81
C VAL A 23 -1.07 18.75 -26.04
N LEU A 24 -1.14 19.27 -24.82
CA LEU A 24 0.00 19.27 -23.89
C LEU A 24 0.10 17.90 -23.20
N HIS A 25 0.90 17.00 -23.79
CA HIS A 25 1.35 15.78 -23.13
C HIS A 25 2.44 16.10 -22.11
N ALA A 26 2.06 16.44 -20.89
CA ALA A 26 2.96 16.39 -19.74
C ALA A 26 2.75 15.07 -18.97
N GLN A 27 3.25 13.97 -19.54
CA GLN A 27 3.61 12.80 -18.74
C GLN A 27 4.96 13.09 -18.07
N GLY A 28 5.08 12.72 -16.80
CA GLY A 28 6.40 12.52 -16.18
C GLY A 28 6.63 13.34 -14.92
N GLY A 29 5.98 12.95 -13.84
CA GLY A 29 6.23 13.54 -12.53
C GLY A 29 5.51 12.85 -11.39
N ARG A 30 5.39 11.51 -11.40
CA ARG A 30 5.17 10.79 -10.14
C ARG A 30 6.47 10.93 -9.35
N ALA A 31 6.60 12.03 -8.61
CA ALA A 31 7.48 12.10 -7.47
C ALA A 31 7.20 10.85 -6.64
N GLY A 32 8.17 9.93 -6.60
CA GLY A 32 8.11 8.80 -5.72
C GLY A 32 7.83 9.35 -4.33
N SER A 33 6.66 9.04 -3.78
CA SER A 33 6.40 9.27 -2.38
C SER A 33 7.47 8.46 -1.67
N LEU A 34 8.50 9.15 -1.16
CA LEU A 34 9.37 8.62 -0.12
C LEU A 34 8.41 8.00 0.88
N ALA A 35 8.46 6.67 1.00
CA ALA A 35 7.61 5.95 1.91
C ALA A 35 7.77 6.64 3.25
N LYS A 36 6.76 7.41 3.67
CA LYS A 36 6.73 7.96 5.02
C LYS A 36 6.89 6.72 5.89
N ASN A 37 7.95 6.65 6.67
CA ASN A 37 8.09 5.65 7.70
C ASN A 37 6.84 5.79 8.55
N VAL A 38 5.83 4.95 8.28
CA VAL A 38 4.61 4.93 9.07
C VAL A 38 5.10 4.44 10.40
N ALA A 39 5.11 5.36 11.38
CA ALA A 39 5.56 5.08 12.72
C ALA A 39 4.92 3.75 13.14
N PRO A 40 5.68 2.89 13.85
CA PRO A 40 5.08 1.70 14.42
C PRO A 40 3.82 2.15 15.16
N PRO A 41 2.72 1.41 15.05
CA PRO A 41 1.47 1.82 15.65
C PRO A 41 1.63 2.18 17.13
N THR A 42 0.72 2.97 17.69
CA THR A 42 0.86 3.47 19.08
C THR A 42 -0.30 3.07 19.97
N SER A 43 -1.36 2.49 19.39
CA SER A 43 -2.48 1.94 20.15
C SER A 43 -2.00 0.81 21.08
N PRO A 44 -2.63 0.70 22.27
CA PRO A 44 -2.39 -0.44 23.16
C PRO A 44 -2.60 -1.77 22.44
N VAL A 45 -1.77 -2.75 22.76
CA VAL A 45 -1.98 -4.16 22.39
C VAL A 45 -2.60 -4.86 23.58
N THR A 46 -3.61 -5.70 23.33
CA THR A 46 -4.30 -6.44 24.41
C THR A 46 -3.89 -7.92 24.50
N GLY A 47 -3.12 -8.41 23.52
CA GLY A 47 -2.61 -9.77 23.48
C GLY A 47 -1.25 -9.98 24.16
N ASN A 48 -0.86 -11.25 24.30
CA ASN A 48 0.42 -11.69 24.83
C ASN A 48 1.41 -11.99 23.70
N ALA A 49 2.50 -11.21 23.62
CA ALA A 49 3.52 -11.36 22.57
C ALA A 49 4.30 -12.69 22.63
N ALA A 50 4.49 -13.28 23.81
CA ALA A 50 5.19 -14.56 23.93
C ALA A 50 4.35 -15.71 23.34
N THR A 51 3.05 -15.73 23.64
CA THR A 51 2.09 -16.64 23.00
C THR A 51 2.00 -16.36 21.49
N GLY A 52 1.92 -15.08 21.12
CA GLY A 52 1.86 -14.62 19.74
C GLY A 52 3.02 -15.08 18.87
N LYS A 53 4.23 -15.14 19.44
CA LYS A 53 5.41 -15.67 18.76
C LYS A 53 5.18 -17.11 18.31
N GLY A 54 4.73 -17.98 19.20
CA GLY A 54 4.44 -19.38 18.86
C GLY A 54 3.40 -19.48 17.74
N LEU A 55 2.30 -18.74 17.86
CA LEU A 55 1.24 -18.71 16.86
C LEU A 55 1.72 -18.20 15.49
N TYR A 56 2.53 -17.13 15.46
CA TYR A 56 3.11 -16.58 14.23
C TYR A 56 3.92 -17.62 13.44
N TYR A 57 4.65 -18.49 14.14
CA TYR A 57 5.37 -19.59 13.53
C TYR A 57 4.44 -20.75 13.12
N SER A 58 3.52 -21.16 13.99
CA SER A 58 2.61 -22.27 13.74
C SER A 58 1.66 -22.01 12.56
N PHE A 59 1.18 -20.78 12.40
CA PHE A 59 0.35 -20.37 11.26
C PHE A 59 1.18 -20.00 10.01
N GLY A 60 2.50 -20.16 10.05
CA GLY A 60 3.37 -19.96 8.89
C GLY A 60 3.51 -18.50 8.43
N CYS A 61 3.13 -17.53 9.27
CA CYS A 61 3.14 -16.11 8.89
C CYS A 61 4.53 -15.63 8.44
N TYR A 62 5.58 -16.16 9.07
CA TYR A 62 6.98 -15.87 8.76
C TYR A 62 7.37 -16.19 7.31
N ALA A 63 6.71 -17.14 6.64
CA ALA A 63 7.06 -17.57 5.30
C ALA A 63 6.93 -16.42 4.28
N CYS A 64 5.97 -15.51 4.50
CA CYS A 64 5.74 -14.34 3.65
C CYS A 64 6.17 -13.03 4.31
N HIS A 65 6.11 -12.94 5.64
CA HIS A 65 6.38 -11.72 6.40
C HIS A 65 7.80 -11.65 6.99
N GLY A 66 8.57 -12.74 6.93
CA GLY A 66 9.92 -12.86 7.50
C GLY A 66 9.91 -13.20 9.00
N TYR A 67 11.04 -13.72 9.51
CA TYR A 67 11.16 -14.12 10.92
C TYR A 67 11.07 -12.95 11.91
N ASN A 68 11.50 -11.77 11.49
CA ASN A 68 11.51 -10.53 12.28
C ASN A 68 10.68 -9.40 11.61
N GLY A 69 9.90 -9.71 10.59
CA GLY A 69 9.10 -8.71 9.88
C GLY A 69 9.88 -7.77 8.95
N GLU A 70 11.18 -7.99 8.69
CA GLU A 70 12.04 -7.03 7.97
C GLU A 70 12.26 -7.39 6.49
N THR A 71 12.37 -8.67 6.16
CA THR A 71 12.87 -9.15 4.85
C THR A 71 11.89 -10.00 4.04
N GLY A 72 10.67 -10.22 4.53
CA GLY A 72 9.65 -10.99 3.80
C GLY A 72 9.10 -10.30 2.54
N ALA A 73 8.37 -11.03 1.70
CA ALA A 73 7.66 -10.49 0.55
C ALA A 73 6.67 -9.36 0.93
N ARG A 74 6.19 -9.37 2.18
CA ARG A 74 5.35 -8.32 2.78
C ARG A 74 5.86 -7.99 4.20
N PRO A 75 6.94 -7.22 4.37
CA PRO A 75 7.50 -6.97 5.69
C PRO A 75 6.60 -6.05 6.51
N PHE A 76 6.62 -6.19 7.84
CA PHE A 76 5.91 -5.30 8.78
C PHE A 76 6.73 -4.06 9.13
N VAL A 77 8.05 -4.23 9.28
CA VAL A 77 8.96 -3.14 9.67
C VAL A 77 8.92 -2.03 8.60
N GLY A 78 8.60 -0.81 9.05
CA GLY A 78 8.46 0.36 8.18
C GLY A 78 7.24 0.35 7.24
N ARG A 79 6.35 -0.65 7.32
CA ARG A 79 5.26 -0.86 6.34
C ARG A 79 3.93 -1.32 6.95
N TRP A 80 3.45 -0.60 7.97
CA TRP A 80 2.19 -0.92 8.66
C TRP A 80 0.93 -0.61 7.85
N GLY A 81 0.98 0.34 6.91
CA GLY A 81 -0.18 0.73 6.10
C GLY A 81 -1.40 1.07 6.96
N ASN A 82 -2.55 0.47 6.65
CA ASN A 82 -3.80 0.60 7.40
C ASN A 82 -3.94 -0.40 8.57
N LEU A 83 -2.92 -1.22 8.85
CA LEU A 83 -2.93 -2.24 9.92
C LEU A 83 -2.35 -1.70 11.24
N SER A 84 -2.43 -0.39 11.43
CA SER A 84 -1.87 0.33 12.57
C SER A 84 -2.71 0.21 13.86
N THR A 85 -3.81 -0.54 13.85
CA THR A 85 -4.57 -0.82 15.06
C THR A 85 -4.88 -2.31 15.15
N GLU A 86 -5.05 -2.79 16.37
CA GLU A 86 -5.45 -4.18 16.64
C GLU A 86 -6.76 -4.51 15.90
N GLN A 87 -7.74 -3.60 15.95
CA GLN A 87 -9.01 -3.75 15.25
C GLN A 87 -8.82 -3.81 13.73
N ALA A 88 -8.00 -2.94 13.14
CA ALA A 88 -7.76 -2.97 11.71
C ALA A 88 -7.04 -4.25 11.27
N PHE A 89 -6.12 -4.76 12.10
CA PHE A 89 -5.46 -6.05 11.88
C PHE A 89 -6.46 -7.21 11.91
N ILE A 90 -7.31 -7.28 12.93
CA ILE A 90 -8.34 -8.33 13.02
C ILE A 90 -9.31 -8.24 11.86
N THR A 91 -9.86 -7.05 11.58
CA THR A 91 -10.75 -6.81 10.44
C THR A 91 -10.09 -7.22 9.12
N PHE A 92 -8.79 -6.97 8.95
CA PHE A 92 -8.05 -7.42 7.77
C PHE A 92 -7.96 -8.95 7.68
N LEU A 93 -7.70 -9.66 8.78
CA LEU A 93 -7.69 -11.13 8.80
C LEU A 93 -9.08 -11.70 8.44
N ARG A 94 -10.16 -11.11 8.96
CA ARG A 94 -11.54 -11.56 8.70
C ARG A 94 -12.06 -11.19 7.32
N GLY A 95 -11.74 -10.00 6.83
CA GLY A 95 -12.23 -9.47 5.55
C GLY A 95 -11.76 -10.27 4.34
N ARG A 96 -10.71 -11.08 4.51
CA ARG A 96 -10.20 -12.00 3.48
C ARG A 96 -11.05 -13.26 3.34
N ALA A 97 -11.97 -13.52 4.27
CA ALA A 97 -12.87 -14.66 4.21
C ALA A 97 -13.96 -14.52 3.14
N ASN A 98 -14.25 -13.29 2.71
CA ASN A 98 -15.39 -13.00 1.85
C ASN A 98 -15.01 -12.43 0.48
N VAL A 99 -13.72 -12.30 0.19
CA VAL A 99 -13.17 -11.92 -1.13
C VAL A 99 -11.91 -12.74 -1.39
N ALA A 100 -12.10 -14.02 -1.72
CA ALA A 100 -11.11 -14.74 -2.50
C ALA A 100 -11.30 -14.28 -3.96
N PRO A 101 -10.46 -13.38 -4.52
CA PRO A 101 -10.53 -13.07 -5.93
C PRO A 101 -10.44 -14.37 -6.74
N LEU A 102 -11.23 -14.47 -7.81
CA LEU A 102 -11.22 -15.57 -8.78
C LEU A 102 -9.84 -15.72 -9.46
N THR A 103 -8.97 -14.72 -9.32
CA THR A 103 -7.56 -14.76 -9.71
C THR A 103 -6.69 -15.07 -8.49
N PRO A 104 -5.61 -15.87 -8.60
CA PRO A 104 -4.76 -16.31 -7.47
C PRO A 104 -4.02 -15.22 -6.66
N SER A 105 -4.40 -13.95 -6.74
CA SER A 105 -3.64 -12.82 -6.21
C SER A 105 -3.80 -12.59 -4.71
N THR A 106 -4.09 -13.61 -3.91
CA THR A 106 -3.95 -13.46 -2.47
C THR A 106 -2.95 -14.43 -1.89
N SER A 107 -1.68 -14.08 -2.06
CA SER A 107 -0.49 -14.75 -1.50
C SER A 107 -0.52 -14.93 0.03
N MET A 108 -1.44 -14.27 0.74
CA MET A 108 -1.64 -14.46 2.17
C MET A 108 -2.92 -15.28 2.38
N PRO A 109 -2.91 -16.39 3.14
CA PRO A 109 -4.12 -17.18 3.42
C PRO A 109 -5.22 -16.36 4.13
N ASN A 110 -6.44 -16.87 4.08
CA ASN A 110 -7.54 -16.35 4.88
C ASN A 110 -7.53 -16.94 6.30
N PHE A 111 -7.80 -16.10 7.31
CA PHE A 111 -7.87 -16.49 8.71
C PHE A 111 -9.20 -16.03 9.31
N GLY A 112 -10.21 -16.90 9.24
CA GLY A 112 -11.51 -16.67 9.87
C GLY A 112 -11.49 -16.94 11.38
N GLU A 113 -12.57 -16.57 12.07
CA GLU A 113 -12.69 -16.76 13.53
C GLU A 113 -12.57 -18.23 13.94
N ALA A 114 -13.09 -19.15 13.11
CA ALA A 114 -13.03 -20.58 13.38
C ALA A 114 -11.61 -21.17 13.32
N SER A 115 -10.71 -20.61 12.49
CA SER A 115 -9.34 -21.12 12.33
C SER A 115 -8.31 -20.36 13.16
N LEU A 116 -8.54 -19.08 13.40
CA LEU A 116 -7.69 -18.23 14.23
C LEU A 116 -8.61 -17.31 15.05
N PRO A 117 -9.03 -17.72 16.26
CA PRO A 117 -9.90 -16.92 17.12
C PRO A 117 -9.31 -15.54 17.45
N ASP A 118 -10.15 -14.55 17.72
CA ASP A 118 -9.74 -13.16 17.97
C ASP A 118 -8.68 -13.06 19.07
N LYS A 119 -8.77 -13.88 20.12
CA LYS A 119 -7.75 -13.92 21.18
C LYS A 119 -6.36 -14.26 20.61
N GLN A 120 -6.28 -15.28 19.75
CA GLN A 120 -5.01 -15.68 19.12
C GLN A 120 -4.53 -14.64 18.12
N ALA A 121 -5.44 -14.00 17.38
CA ALA A 121 -5.09 -12.90 16.50
C ALA A 121 -4.48 -11.71 17.28
N LYS A 122 -5.04 -11.38 18.45
CA LYS A 122 -4.49 -10.35 19.35
C LYS A 122 -3.11 -10.72 19.88
N ASP A 123 -2.91 -11.98 20.26
CA ASP A 123 -1.60 -12.48 20.69
C ASP A 123 -0.56 -12.30 19.56
N ILE A 124 -0.90 -12.70 18.32
CA ILE A 124 -0.05 -12.47 17.13
C ILE A 124 0.20 -10.97 16.91
N TYR A 125 -0.83 -10.13 17.01
CA TYR A 125 -0.70 -8.68 16.87
C TYR A 125 0.31 -8.12 17.87
N ALA A 126 0.21 -8.52 19.15
CA ALA A 126 1.16 -8.11 20.18
C ALA A 126 2.61 -8.53 19.83
N TYR A 127 2.80 -9.71 19.22
CA TYR A 127 4.13 -10.15 18.78
C TYR A 127 4.68 -9.35 17.61
N ILE A 128 3.93 -9.15 16.52
CA ILE A 128 4.43 -8.42 15.34
C ILE A 128 4.77 -6.96 15.67
N ARG A 129 4.15 -6.40 16.72
CA ARG A 129 4.42 -5.05 17.24
C ARG A 129 5.78 -4.93 17.92
N THR A 130 6.43 -6.06 18.26
CA THR A 130 7.79 -6.10 18.79
C THR A 130 8.87 -5.98 17.71
N PHE A 131 8.51 -6.13 16.43
CA PHE A 131 9.45 -6.07 15.32
C PHE A 131 10.05 -4.67 15.16
N LYS A 132 11.37 -4.64 14.99
CA LYS A 132 12.16 -3.42 14.80
C LYS A 132 13.12 -3.64 13.63
N SER A 133 13.44 -2.54 12.95
CA SER A 133 14.51 -2.51 11.96
C SER A 133 15.83 -2.84 12.63
N SER A 134 16.59 -3.75 12.04
CA SER A 134 17.99 -4.01 12.43
C SER A 134 18.97 -3.23 11.55
N ALA A 135 18.49 -2.59 10.48
CA ALA A 135 19.31 -1.76 9.62
C ALA A 135 19.97 -0.59 10.40
N PRO A 136 21.28 -0.34 10.19
CA PRO A 136 21.98 0.81 10.76
C PRO A 136 21.48 2.12 10.15
N ASP A 137 21.68 3.23 10.85
CA ASP A 137 21.41 4.56 10.30
C ASP A 137 22.25 4.80 9.04
N VAL A 138 21.67 5.49 8.06
CA VAL A 138 22.30 5.74 6.76
C VAL A 138 23.68 6.38 6.88
N LYS A 139 23.85 7.30 7.84
CA LYS A 139 25.12 7.98 8.14
C LYS A 139 26.23 7.05 8.63
N ASP A 140 25.87 5.88 9.15
CA ASP A 140 26.80 4.93 9.75
C ASP A 140 27.16 3.79 8.77
N ILE A 141 26.71 3.86 7.51
CA ILE A 141 27.01 2.87 6.47
C ILE A 141 28.26 3.32 5.69
N PRO A 142 29.45 2.72 5.93
CA PRO A 142 30.70 3.22 5.34
C PRO A 142 30.71 3.18 3.80
N ALA A 143 30.13 2.12 3.23
CA ALA A 143 30.02 1.96 1.78
C ALA A 143 29.17 3.09 1.14
N PHE A 144 28.08 3.51 1.79
CA PHE A 144 27.24 4.61 1.29
C PHE A 144 27.98 5.94 1.38
N ASN A 145 28.64 6.21 2.51
CA ASN A 145 29.44 7.42 2.68
C ASN A 145 30.56 7.53 1.64
N ALA A 146 31.26 6.43 1.34
CA ALA A 146 32.30 6.41 0.29
C ALA A 146 31.73 6.78 -1.09
N ILE A 147 30.52 6.31 -1.43
CA ILE A 147 29.84 6.68 -2.67
C ILE A 147 29.50 8.19 -2.69
N LEU A 148 29.01 8.73 -1.57
CA LEU A 148 28.70 10.16 -1.46
C LEU A 148 29.93 11.05 -1.63
N GLU A 149 31.04 10.72 -0.99
CA GLU A 149 32.29 11.49 -1.11
C GLU A 149 32.84 11.43 -2.54
N GLY A 150 32.87 10.25 -3.16
CA GLY A 150 33.26 10.11 -4.56
C GLY A 150 32.35 10.88 -5.53
N ALA A 151 31.07 11.05 -5.20
CA ALA A 151 30.15 11.86 -6.00
C ALA A 151 30.37 13.38 -5.86
N LYS A 152 30.87 13.85 -4.71
CA LYS A 152 31.23 15.26 -4.49
C LYS A 152 32.49 15.62 -5.27
N GLN A 153 33.51 14.77 -5.22
CA GLN A 153 34.80 15.01 -5.90
C GLN A 153 34.71 15.10 -7.43
N ARG A 154 33.67 14.53 -8.06
CA ARG A 154 33.47 14.63 -9.52
C ARG A 154 32.82 15.94 -9.98
N LYS A 155 32.41 16.81 -9.05
CA LYS A 155 31.78 18.10 -9.36
C LYS A 155 32.76 19.27 -9.31
N GLU A 156 34.00 19.01 -8.90
CA GLU A 156 35.14 19.93 -8.89
C GLU A 156 36.06 19.62 -10.07
#